data_AF-A0A418WPL8-F1
#
_entry.id   AF-A0A418WPL8-F1
#
_cell.length_a   1.000
_cell.length_b   1.000
_cell.length_c   1.000
_cell.angle_alpha   90.00
_cell.angle_beta   90.00
_cell.angle_gamma   90.00
#
_symmetry.space_group_name_H-M   'P 1'
#
loop_
_entity.id
_entity.type
_entity.pdbx_description
1 polymer ?
#
loop_
_entity_poly.entity_id
_entity_poly.type
_entity_poly.pdbx_seq_one_letter_code
_entity_poly.pdbx_strand_id
1 'polypeptide(L)'
;MRYGCHLAVVIALVGSPPTGVAAETDARPKSDPGEIICRSEPVLGSRLAKRRYCLTRAQWDERRASDRQIIEKSQLIPCLPTRGSNC
;
A
#
# COMPACT_ATOMS: atom_id res chain seq x y z
N MET A 1 -20.96 -34.26 -23.01
CA MET A 1 -22.29 -33.63 -22.88
C MET A 1 -23.05 -34.23 -21.70
N ARG A 2 -23.27 -33.45 -20.64
CA ARG A 2 -24.47 -33.48 -19.78
C ARG A 2 -24.44 -32.23 -18.89
N TYR A 3 -25.25 -31.27 -19.32
CA TYR A 3 -25.76 -30.10 -18.61
C TYR A 3 -26.05 -30.45 -17.15
N GLY A 4 -25.57 -29.71 -16.16
CA GLY A 4 -25.97 -28.33 -15.90
C GLY A 4 -27.12 -28.36 -14.90
N CYS A 5 -26.85 -28.00 -13.64
CA CYS A 5 -27.89 -27.49 -12.75
C CYS A 5 -27.20 -26.63 -11.71
N HIS A 6 -27.14 -25.34 -12.02
CA HIS A 6 -26.94 -24.30 -11.04
C HIS A 6 -27.91 -24.55 -9.89
N LEU A 7 -27.41 -25.07 -8.77
CA LEU A 7 -28.16 -25.03 -7.52
C LEU A 7 -28.11 -23.57 -7.07
N ALA A 8 -29.14 -22.83 -7.48
CA ALA A 8 -29.36 -21.44 -7.18
C ALA A 8 -29.37 -21.26 -5.65
N VAL A 9 -28.31 -20.64 -5.12
CA VAL A 9 -28.34 -20.08 -3.77
C VAL A 9 -29.15 -18.80 -3.86
N VAL A 10 -30.43 -18.89 -3.50
CA VAL A 10 -31.32 -17.73 -3.34
C VAL A 10 -30.86 -16.99 -2.08
N ILE A 11 -30.05 -15.95 -2.26
CA ILE A 11 -29.69 -15.02 -1.18
C ILE A 11 -30.84 -14.04 -1.01
N ALA A 12 -31.57 -14.17 0.10
CA ALA A 12 -32.64 -13.26 0.47
C ALA A 12 -32.08 -11.85 0.72
N LEU A 13 -32.52 -10.88 -0.08
CA LEU A 13 -32.24 -9.46 0.11
C LEU A 13 -33.09 -8.93 1.27
N VAL A 14 -32.52 -8.95 2.48
CA VAL A 14 -33.05 -8.21 3.62
C VAL A 14 -32.74 -6.73 3.40
N GLY A 15 -33.76 -5.94 3.09
CA GLY A 15 -33.65 -4.49 2.97
C GLY A 15 -33.49 -3.85 4.35
N SER A 16 -32.27 -3.51 4.72
CA SER A 16 -32.00 -2.59 5.84
C SER A 16 -32.25 -1.14 5.39
N PRO A 17 -32.91 -0.29 6.22
CA PRO A 17 -33.02 1.13 5.91
C PRO A 17 -31.62 1.77 5.86
N PRO A 18 -31.35 2.72 4.95
CA PRO A 18 -30.13 3.48 4.98
C PRO A 18 -30.16 4.39 6.21
N THR A 19 -29.51 3.97 7.28
CA THR A 19 -29.17 4.85 8.39
C THR A 19 -28.23 5.90 7.83
N GLY A 20 -28.76 7.08 7.51
CA GLY A 20 -27.99 8.24 7.09
C GLY A 20 -27.08 8.67 8.23
N VAL A 21 -25.84 8.18 8.21
CA VAL A 21 -24.75 8.76 8.98
C VAL A 21 -24.48 10.12 8.35
N ALA A 22 -24.91 11.18 9.03
CA ALA A 22 -24.40 12.51 8.77
C ALA A 22 -22.88 12.43 8.91
N ALA A 23 -22.18 12.49 7.78
CA ALA A 23 -20.74 12.56 7.76
C ALA A 23 -20.35 13.95 8.31
N GLU A 24 -20.23 14.03 9.64
CA GLU A 24 -19.43 15.08 10.26
C GLU A 24 -18.03 14.90 9.69
N THR A 25 -17.72 15.73 8.70
CA THR A 25 -16.38 15.78 8.13
C THR A 25 -15.56 16.50 9.17
N ASP A 26 -15.07 15.73 10.14
CA ASP A 26 -13.99 16.11 11.05
C ASP A 26 -12.85 16.57 10.14
N ALA A 27 -12.78 17.90 9.99
CA ALA A 27 -11.79 18.58 9.18
C ALA A 27 -10.47 18.44 9.94
N ARG A 28 -9.86 17.27 9.84
CA ARG A 28 -8.56 16.98 10.43
C ARG A 28 -7.60 18.07 9.96
N PRO A 29 -6.90 18.76 10.89
CA PRO A 29 -6.00 19.83 10.54
C PRO A 29 -5.00 19.32 9.51
N LYS A 30 -4.81 20.09 8.44
CA LYS A 30 -3.87 19.77 7.37
C LYS A 30 -2.48 19.67 8.01
N SER A 31 -1.91 18.46 8.02
CA SER A 31 -0.63 18.15 8.67
C SER A 31 0.45 19.12 8.18
N ASP A 32 1.14 19.76 9.13
CA ASP A 32 2.14 20.78 8.82
C ASP A 32 3.34 20.14 8.09
N PRO A 33 3.80 20.71 6.96
CA PRO A 33 4.90 20.14 6.17
C PRO A 33 6.25 20.20 6.91
N GLY A 34 6.41 21.10 7.88
CA GLY A 34 7.60 21.26 8.72
C GLY A 34 7.61 20.38 9.98
N GLU A 35 6.53 19.66 10.27
CA GLU A 35 6.43 18.79 11.43
C GLU A 35 7.53 17.72 11.41
N ILE A 36 8.37 17.68 12.45
CA ILE A 36 9.44 16.68 12.60
C ILE A 36 8.84 15.37 13.11
N ILE A 37 8.94 14.33 12.30
CA ILE A 37 8.46 12.98 12.61
C ILE A 37 9.66 12.06 12.78
N CYS A 38 9.80 11.49 13.98
CA CYS A 38 10.81 10.48 14.27
C CYS A 38 10.25 9.06 14.11
N ARG A 39 10.88 8.24 13.26
CA ARG A 39 10.53 6.81 13.07
C ARG A 39 11.73 5.93 13.33
N SER A 40 11.48 4.73 13.87
CA SER A 40 12.51 3.70 14.04
C SER A 40 12.37 2.65 12.95
N GLU A 41 13.41 2.53 12.11
CA GLU A 41 13.48 1.57 11.01
C GLU A 41 14.44 0.42 11.38
N PRO A 42 14.07 -0.86 11.11
CA PRO A 42 14.97 -1.98 11.29
C PRO A 42 16.11 -1.91 10.27
N VAL A 43 17.31 -2.33 10.67
CA VAL A 43 18.43 -2.44 9.73
C VAL A 43 18.36 -3.78 9.01
N LEU A 44 18.28 -3.76 7.68
CA LEU A 44 18.30 -4.98 6.87
C LEU A 44 19.57 -5.79 7.18
N GLY A 45 19.42 -7.10 7.41
CA GLY A 45 20.52 -7.99 7.79
C GLY A 45 20.86 -8.01 9.28
N SER A 46 20.22 -7.19 10.13
CA SER A 46 20.33 -7.29 11.58
C SER A 46 19.00 -7.68 12.22
N ARG A 47 19.03 -8.65 13.14
CA ARG A 47 17.84 -9.08 13.88
C ARG A 47 17.49 -8.16 15.05
N LEU A 48 18.46 -7.35 15.52
CA LEU A 48 18.32 -6.53 16.74
C LEU A 48 18.51 -5.03 16.48
N ALA A 49 19.28 -4.65 15.46
CA ALA A 49 19.58 -3.24 15.24
C ALA A 49 18.38 -2.47 14.65
N LYS A 50 18.07 -1.34 15.27
CA LYS A 50 17.10 -0.35 14.78
C LYS A 50 17.80 1.01 14.71
N ARG A 51 17.51 1.78 13.66
CA ARG A 51 17.96 3.17 13.54
C ARG A 51 16.76 4.10 13.66
N ARG A 52 16.95 5.24 14.33
CA ARG A 52 15.93 6.28 14.44
C ARG A 52 16.24 7.40 13.46
N TYR A 53 15.28 7.73 12.62
CA TYR A 53 15.34 8.84 11.68
C TYR A 53 14.31 9.88 12.07
N CYS A 54 14.74 11.11 12.26
CA CYS A 54 13.87 12.24 12.52
C CYS A 54 13.97 13.18 11.32
N LEU A 55 12.88 13.28 10.56
CA LEU A 55 12.79 14.09 9.35
C LEU A 55 11.50 14.89 9.37
N THR A 56 11.45 15.99 8.63
CA THR A 56 10.17 16.71 8.45
C THR A 56 9.18 15.86 7.66
N ARG A 57 7.90 16.19 7.76
CA ARG A 57 6.86 15.52 6.99
C ARG A 57 7.12 15.62 5.49
N ALA A 58 7.52 16.79 5.00
CA ALA A 58 7.89 16.98 3.60
C ALA A 58 9.04 16.05 3.15
N GLN A 59 10.07 15.90 4.00
CA GLN A 59 11.20 15.00 3.71
C GLN A 59 10.78 13.52 3.70
N TRP A 60 9.87 13.11 4.59
CA TRP A 60 9.30 11.77 4.55
C TRP A 60 8.51 11.50 3.28
N ASP A 61 7.82 12.50 2.75
CA ASP A 61 7.02 12.38 1.54
C ASP A 61 7.91 12.27 0.31
N GLU A 62 8.96 13.08 0.22
CA GLU A 62 10.00 13.00 -0.80
C GLU A 62 10.70 11.63 -0.79
N ARG A 63 11.10 11.16 0.40
CA ARG A 63 11.73 9.84 0.56
C ARG A 63 10.84 8.73 0.02
N ARG A 64 9.55 8.72 0.39
CA ARG A 64 8.58 7.73 -0.11
C ARG A 64 8.41 7.78 -1.63
N ALA A 65 8.44 8.97 -2.21
CA ALA A 65 8.35 9.13 -3.66
C ALA A 65 9.59 8.56 -4.37
N SER A 66 10.79 8.86 -3.84
CA SER A 66 12.06 8.31 -4.34
C SER A 66 12.11 6.78 -4.23
N ASP A 67 11.75 6.23 -3.07
CA ASP A 67 11.71 4.78 -2.84
C ASP A 67 10.79 4.08 -3.84
N ARG A 68 9.60 4.67 -4.10
CA ARG A 68 8.68 4.16 -5.12
C ARG A 68 9.30 4.12 -6.50
N GLN A 69 9.94 5.20 -6.93
CA GLN A 69 10.59 5.26 -8.24
C GLN A 69 11.70 4.21 -8.39
N ILE A 70 12.48 3.96 -7.33
CA ILE A 70 13.52 2.94 -7.32
C ILE A 70 12.90 1.54 -7.49
N ILE A 71 11.83 1.26 -6.74
CA ILE A 71 11.11 -0.02 -6.81
C ILE A 71 10.47 -0.21 -8.20
N GLU A 72 9.82 0.80 -8.75
CA GLU A 72 9.20 0.73 -10.08
C GLU A 72 10.25 0.44 -11.16
N LYS A 73 11.40 1.12 -11.10
CA LYS A 73 12.50 0.88 -12.06
C LYS A 73 13.07 -0.53 -11.96
N SER A 74 13.17 -1.10 -10.75
CA SER A 74 13.71 -2.46 -10.58
C SER A 74 12.73 -3.55 -11.03
N GLN A 75 11.43 -3.28 -11.06
CA GLN A 75 10.42 -4.22 -11.57
C GLN A 75 10.38 -4.27 -13.11
N LEU A 76 10.89 -3.25 -13.78
CA LEU A 76 10.92 -3.18 -15.23
C LEU A 76 12.16 -3.85 -15.85
N ILE A 77 12.98 -4.55 -15.07
CA ILE A 77 14.17 -5.24 -15.59
C ILE A 77 13.71 -6.35 -16.54
N PRO A 78 13.98 -6.25 -17.85
CA PRO A 78 13.65 -7.32 -18.78
C PRO A 78 14.54 -8.53 -18.50
N CYS A 79 14.02 -9.73 -18.77
CA CYS A 79 14.84 -10.94 -18.82
C CYS A 79 15.93 -10.72 -19.88
N LEU A 80 17.18 -10.62 -19.43
CA LEU A 80 18.32 -10.55 -20.32
C LEU A 80 18.62 -11.98 -20.76
N PRO A 81 18.63 -12.27 -22.08
CA PRO A 81 18.86 -13.62 -22.57
C PRO A 81 20.25 -14.07 -22.16
N THR A 82 20.31 -14.92 -21.13
CA THR A 82 21.54 -15.67 -20.84
C THR A 82 21.64 -16.81 -21.84
N ARG A 83 22.86 -17.10 -22.31
CA ARG A 83 23.17 -18.04 -23.39
C ARG A 83 22.68 -19.45 -23.02
N GLY A 84 21.41 -19.75 -23.29
CA GLY A 84 20.78 -21.05 -23.02
C GLY A 84 19.38 -21.03 -22.39
N SER A 85 18.82 -19.88 -22.00
CA SER A 85 17.43 -19.76 -21.55
C SER A 85 16.60 -18.93 -22.52
N ASN A 86 15.38 -19.37 -22.82
CA ASN A 86 14.37 -18.55 -23.52
C ASN A 86 13.74 -17.58 -22.53
N CYS A 87 14.59 -16.78 -21.87
CA CYS A 87 14.37 -15.61 -21.02
C CYS A 87 15.76 -15.15 -20.57
#